data_AF-A0A8J7FIJ0-F1
#
_entry.id   AF-A0A8J7FIJ0-F1
#
_cell.length_a   1.000
_cell.length_b   1.000
_cell.length_c   1.000
_cell.angle_alpha   90.00
_cell.angle_beta   90.00
_cell.angle_gamma   90.00
#
_symmetry.space_group_name_H-M   'P 1'
#
loop_
_entity.id
_entity.type
_entity.pdbx_description
1 polymer ?
#
loop_
_entity_poly.entity_id
_entity_poly.type
_entity_poly.pdbx_seq_one_letter_code
_entity_poly.pdbx_strand_id
1 'polypeptide(L)'
;MTKLIYITDPLCGWCWASAPIMAAASKTATDLGIPFELLHRALFTGDMVRWMSRSFSDYVTEADQRITALSGQQFSDTYRNNLLYQPDLIFDSWPTAVALQVIKALKPGQEYAFFCQLQRLRFDEGKIITDSSVLTEAATLVGIKAIDFHNAFSYSPSIADAAKLRSTGSNQLTESGPESGGSLFVAGT
;
A
#
# COMPACT_ATOMS: atom_id res chain seq x y z
N MET A 1 -19.01 14.61 -9.75
CA MET A 1 -18.46 15.43 -8.64
C MET A 1 -16.99 15.11 -8.61
N THR A 2 -16.14 16.12 -8.83
CA THR A 2 -14.70 15.92 -8.95
C THR A 2 -14.10 15.34 -7.67
N LYS A 3 -13.29 14.28 -7.80
CA LYS A 3 -12.55 13.65 -6.70
C LYS A 3 -11.09 13.41 -7.08
N LEU A 4 -10.21 13.41 -6.09
CA LEU A 4 -8.81 13.03 -6.24
C LEU A 4 -8.66 11.55 -5.92
N ILE A 5 -8.33 10.73 -6.92
CA ILE A 5 -8.11 9.30 -6.76
C ILE A 5 -6.60 9.03 -6.71
N TYR A 6 -6.15 8.42 -5.62
CA TYR A 6 -4.78 7.96 -5.44
C TYR A 6 -4.71 6.44 -5.58
N ILE A 7 -4.13 5.95 -6.68
CA ILE A 7 -3.94 4.52 -6.94
C ILE A 7 -2.53 4.12 -6.50
N THR A 8 -2.43 3.19 -5.56
CA THR A 8 -1.16 2.91 -4.86
C THR A 8 -1.07 1.48 -4.33
N ASP A 9 0.15 1.07 -3.94
CA ASP A 9 0.41 -0.23 -3.31
C ASP A 9 1.47 -0.07 -2.21
N PRO A 10 1.26 -0.59 -0.99
CA PRO A 10 2.16 -0.36 0.13
C PRO A 10 3.50 -1.10 0.00
N LEU A 11 3.59 -2.11 -0.89
CA LEU A 11 4.86 -2.77 -1.22
C LEU A 11 5.67 -2.02 -2.29
N CYS A 12 5.09 -1.02 -2.97
CA CYS A 12 5.75 -0.32 -4.06
C CYS A 12 6.68 0.80 -3.55
N GLY A 13 7.99 0.67 -3.81
CA GLY A 13 8.99 1.67 -3.45
C GLY A 13 8.74 3.05 -4.08
N TRP A 14 8.24 3.11 -5.33
CA TRP A 14 7.88 4.39 -5.95
C TRP A 14 6.64 5.04 -5.33
N CYS A 15 5.71 4.23 -4.79
CA CYS A 15 4.62 4.76 -3.97
C CYS A 15 5.17 5.37 -2.68
N TRP A 16 6.21 4.78 -2.07
CA TRP A 16 6.91 5.36 -0.92
C TRP A 16 7.62 6.67 -1.26
N ALA A 17 8.28 6.75 -2.42
CA ALA A 17 8.87 7.98 -2.94
C ALA A 17 7.87 9.15 -2.97
N SER A 18 6.61 8.86 -3.31
CA SER A 18 5.53 9.85 -3.38
C SER A 18 4.88 10.20 -2.03
N ALA A 19 5.21 9.50 -0.94
CA ALA A 19 4.50 9.64 0.33
C ALA A 19 4.46 11.10 0.86
N PRO A 20 5.55 11.89 0.83
CA PRO A 20 5.52 13.28 1.30
C PRO A 20 4.60 14.18 0.48
N ILE A 21 4.64 14.08 -0.85
CA ILE A 21 3.77 14.88 -1.72
C ILE A 21 2.31 14.45 -1.62
N MET A 22 2.04 13.16 -1.39
CA MET A 22 0.69 12.65 -1.18
C MET A 22 0.08 13.11 0.13
N ALA A 23 0.88 13.24 1.19
CA ALA A 23 0.42 13.79 2.46
C ALA A 23 -0.03 15.26 2.28
N ALA A 24 0.75 16.06 1.54
CA ALA A 24 0.39 17.42 1.20
C ALA A 24 -0.85 17.50 0.29
N ALA A 25 -0.96 16.63 -0.71
CA ALA A 25 -2.10 16.59 -1.63
C ALA A 25 -3.40 16.18 -0.91
N SER A 26 -3.35 15.18 -0.03
CA SER A 26 -4.51 14.75 0.77
C SER A 26 -5.01 15.87 1.69
N LYS A 27 -4.08 16.59 2.34
CA LYS A 27 -4.42 17.76 3.16
C LYS A 27 -5.06 18.86 2.31
N THR A 28 -4.47 19.18 1.16
CA THR A 28 -4.98 20.22 0.26
C THR A 28 -6.37 19.87 -0.27
N ALA A 29 -6.60 18.60 -0.65
CA ALA A 29 -7.92 18.13 -1.07
C ALA A 29 -8.96 18.32 0.03
N THR A 30 -8.60 17.99 1.28
CA THR A 30 -9.44 18.20 2.46
C THR A 30 -9.79 19.68 2.65
N ASP A 31 -8.79 20.56 2.61
CA ASP A 31 -8.97 22.01 2.79
C ASP A 31 -9.89 22.61 1.70
N LEU A 32 -9.90 22.03 0.49
CA LEU A 32 -10.74 22.44 -0.64
C LEU A 32 -12.10 21.72 -0.70
N GLY A 33 -12.40 20.81 0.23
CA GLY A 33 -13.62 20.01 0.19
C GLY A 33 -13.69 19.01 -0.99
N ILE A 34 -12.53 18.65 -1.57
CA ILE A 34 -12.43 17.68 -2.65
C ILE A 34 -12.30 16.28 -2.02
N PRO A 35 -13.18 15.32 -2.34
CA PRO A 35 -13.05 13.95 -1.85
C PRO A 35 -11.71 13.33 -2.28
N PHE A 36 -10.99 12.78 -1.32
CA PHE A 36 -9.75 12.03 -1.53
C PHE A 36 -10.04 10.53 -1.38
N GLU A 37 -9.87 9.76 -2.46
CA GLU A 37 -10.10 8.31 -2.46
C GLU A 37 -8.80 7.57 -2.72
N LEU A 38 -8.46 6.63 -1.84
CA LEU A 38 -7.35 5.70 -2.05
C LEU A 38 -7.87 4.40 -2.67
N LEU A 39 -7.22 3.96 -3.74
CA LEU A 39 -7.44 2.65 -4.37
C LEU A 39 -6.17 1.80 -4.28
N HIS A 40 -6.32 0.58 -3.77
CA HIS A 40 -5.23 -0.38 -3.70
C HIS A 40 -5.04 -1.05 -5.06
N ARG A 41 -3.83 -0.95 -5.62
CA ARG A 41 -3.50 -1.48 -6.94
C ARG A 41 -3.35 -3.00 -6.96
N ALA A 42 -2.94 -3.59 -5.83
CA ALA A 42 -2.63 -5.02 -5.74
C ALA A 42 -1.55 -5.45 -6.75
N LEU A 43 -0.46 -4.67 -6.76
CA LEU A 43 0.59 -4.68 -7.77
C LEU A 43 1.30 -6.03 -7.89
N PHE A 44 1.53 -6.71 -6.76
CA PHE A 44 2.17 -8.02 -6.72
C PHE A 44 1.15 -9.10 -6.32
N THR A 45 0.27 -9.50 -7.24
CA THR A 45 -0.73 -10.55 -6.99
C THR A 45 -0.80 -11.55 -8.15
N GLY A 46 -1.25 -12.78 -7.89
CA GLY A 46 -1.28 -13.85 -8.89
C GLY A 46 0.11 -14.12 -9.47
N ASP A 47 0.23 -14.10 -10.80
CA ASP A 47 1.50 -14.32 -11.51
C ASP A 47 2.53 -13.20 -11.27
N MET A 48 2.11 -12.07 -10.68
CA MET A 48 2.99 -10.95 -10.32
C MET A 48 3.58 -11.07 -8.91
N VAL A 49 3.22 -12.11 -8.14
CA VAL A 49 3.88 -12.43 -6.86
C VAL A 49 5.37 -12.68 -7.12
N ARG A 50 6.22 -12.22 -6.20
CA ARG A 50 7.68 -12.40 -6.26
C ARG A 50 8.19 -12.97 -4.96
N TRP A 51 9.20 -13.83 -5.05
CA TRP A 51 10.03 -14.18 -3.90
C TRP A 51 11.13 -13.14 -3.77
N MET A 52 11.57 -12.86 -2.55
CA MET A 52 12.74 -12.03 -2.31
C MET A 52 14.04 -12.81 -2.55
N SER A 53 14.16 -13.33 -3.77
CA SER A 53 15.38 -13.97 -4.27
C SER A 53 16.52 -12.97 -4.31
N ARG A 54 17.75 -13.46 -4.46
CA ARG A 54 18.93 -12.58 -4.59
C ARG A 54 18.77 -11.59 -5.75
N SER A 55 18.39 -12.06 -6.94
CA SER A 55 18.25 -11.20 -8.12
C SER A 55 17.14 -10.16 -7.97
N PHE A 56 16.02 -10.52 -7.33
CA PHE A 56 14.95 -9.54 -7.07
C PHE A 56 15.37 -8.54 -5.99
N SER A 57 16.10 -8.98 -4.97
CA SER A 57 16.66 -8.10 -3.92
C SER A 57 17.65 -7.10 -4.50
N ASP A 58 18.51 -7.52 -5.45
CA ASP A 58 19.44 -6.64 -6.16
C ASP A 58 18.66 -5.55 -6.93
N TYR A 59 17.64 -5.94 -7.69
CA TYR A 59 16.75 -5.01 -8.40
C TYR A 59 16.06 -4.02 -7.45
N VAL A 60 15.48 -4.50 -6.34
CA VAL A 60 14.83 -3.63 -5.34
C VAL A 60 15.84 -2.68 -4.71
N THR A 61 17.05 -3.15 -4.41
CA THR A 61 18.12 -2.31 -3.84
C THR A 61 18.51 -1.16 -4.78
N GLU A 62 18.68 -1.44 -6.08
CA GLU A 62 18.95 -0.41 -7.08
C GLU A 62 17.80 0.60 -7.19
N ALA A 63 16.55 0.11 -7.16
CA ALA A 63 15.37 0.96 -7.18
C ALA A 63 15.32 1.87 -5.92
N ASP A 64 15.54 1.33 -4.73
CA ASP A 64 15.52 2.06 -3.46
C ASP A 64 16.60 3.15 -3.41
N GLN A 65 17.79 2.88 -3.96
CA GLN A 65 18.85 3.89 -4.12
C GLN A 65 18.43 5.02 -5.06
N ARG A 66 17.83 4.69 -6.20
CA ARG A 66 17.34 5.68 -7.16
C ARG A 66 16.20 6.51 -6.58
N ILE A 67 15.28 5.89 -5.84
CA ILE A 67 14.21 6.56 -5.12
C ILE A 67 14.78 7.56 -4.11
N THR A 68 15.78 7.14 -3.33
CA THR A 68 16.44 8.01 -2.36
C THR A 68 17.07 9.23 -3.05
N ALA A 69 17.78 9.01 -4.16
CA ALA A 69 18.43 10.08 -4.92
C ALA A 69 17.45 11.09 -5.54
N LEU A 70 16.28 10.64 -6.01
CA LEU A 70 15.31 11.50 -6.71
C LEU A 70 14.29 12.16 -5.80
N SER A 71 13.88 11.48 -4.72
CA SER A 71 12.79 11.94 -3.85
C SER A 71 13.26 12.40 -2.46
N GLY A 72 14.47 12.02 -2.05
CA GLY A 72 14.96 12.20 -0.69
C GLY A 72 14.37 11.22 0.33
N GLN A 73 13.39 10.38 -0.05
CA GLN A 73 12.84 9.38 0.85
C GLN A 73 13.87 8.34 1.22
N GLN A 74 13.92 8.05 2.52
CA GLN A 74 14.88 7.13 3.09
C GLN A 74 14.26 5.75 3.23
N PHE A 75 15.14 4.75 3.21
CA PHE A 75 14.85 3.39 3.62
C PHE A 75 15.77 3.09 4.79
N SER A 76 15.24 2.49 5.85
CA SER A 76 16.03 2.19 7.04
C SER A 76 16.97 1.00 6.82
N ASP A 77 18.02 0.91 7.62
CA ASP A 77 18.87 -0.28 7.63
C ASP A 77 18.12 -1.50 8.17
N THR A 78 17.18 -1.30 9.11
CA THR A 78 16.27 -2.35 9.59
C THR A 78 15.48 -2.96 8.44
N TYR A 79 14.90 -2.13 7.57
CA TYR A 79 14.23 -2.61 6.35
C TYR A 79 15.16 -3.41 5.44
N ARG A 80 16.36 -2.89 5.15
CA ARG A 80 17.31 -3.58 4.26
C ARG A 80 17.72 -4.94 4.83
N ASN A 81 18.05 -4.98 6.12
CA ASN A 81 18.55 -6.19 6.78
C ASN A 81 17.46 -7.25 6.96
N ASN A 82 16.23 -6.82 7.30
CA ASN A 82 15.15 -7.74 7.64
C ASN A 82 14.39 -8.22 6.41
N LEU A 83 14.29 -7.41 5.35
CA LEU A 83 13.37 -7.69 4.24
C LEU A 83 14.05 -7.94 2.89
N LEU A 84 15.32 -7.55 2.70
CA LEU A 84 16.05 -7.86 1.46
C LEU A 84 16.89 -9.12 1.64
N TYR A 85 17.13 -9.84 0.54
CA TYR A 85 17.90 -11.09 0.54
C TYR A 85 17.35 -12.20 1.44
N GLN A 86 16.04 -12.17 1.71
CA GLN A 86 15.33 -13.20 2.47
C GLN A 86 14.59 -14.15 1.51
N PRO A 87 15.19 -15.26 1.05
CA PRO A 87 14.65 -16.08 -0.04
C PRO A 87 13.26 -16.67 0.26
N ASP A 88 12.91 -16.84 1.54
CA ASP A 88 11.63 -17.39 1.98
C ASP A 88 10.54 -16.30 2.14
N LEU A 89 10.89 -15.03 1.97
CA LEU A 89 9.94 -13.91 2.04
C LEU A 89 9.21 -13.74 0.70
N ILE A 90 7.88 -13.73 0.76
CA ILE A 90 7.00 -13.50 -0.39
C ILE A 90 6.57 -12.03 -0.44
N PHE A 91 6.71 -11.44 -1.62
CA PHE A 91 6.09 -10.19 -2.03
C PHE A 91 4.71 -10.48 -2.64
N ASP A 92 3.68 -10.41 -1.80
CA ASP A 92 2.27 -10.55 -2.19
C ASP A 92 1.46 -9.37 -1.64
N SER A 93 0.91 -8.55 -2.53
CA SER A 93 0.10 -7.37 -2.18
C SER A 93 -1.33 -7.72 -1.73
N TRP A 94 -1.75 -8.98 -1.85
CA TRP A 94 -3.13 -9.37 -1.58
C TRP A 94 -3.55 -9.16 -0.12
N PRO A 95 -2.75 -9.55 0.91
CA PRO A 95 -3.13 -9.33 2.30
C PRO A 95 -3.36 -7.86 2.65
N THR A 96 -2.54 -6.95 2.11
CA THR A 96 -2.71 -5.51 2.34
C THR A 96 -3.93 -4.94 1.60
N ALA A 97 -4.26 -5.48 0.43
CA ALA A 97 -5.47 -5.12 -0.32
C ALA A 97 -6.75 -5.50 0.44
N VAL A 98 -6.79 -6.71 1.00
CA VAL A 98 -7.88 -7.21 1.85
C VAL A 98 -7.97 -6.39 3.14
N ALA A 99 -6.84 -6.16 3.82
CA ALA A 99 -6.80 -5.37 5.04
C ALA A 99 -7.35 -3.96 4.84
N LEU A 100 -7.04 -3.30 3.72
CA LEU A 100 -7.60 -1.97 3.43
C LEU A 100 -9.14 -1.98 3.37
N GLN A 101 -9.76 -3.04 2.85
CA GLN A 101 -11.22 -3.16 2.84
C GLN A 101 -11.79 -3.42 4.25
N VAL A 102 -11.06 -4.12 5.12
CA VAL A 102 -11.42 -4.23 6.54
C VAL A 102 -11.44 -2.85 7.19
N ILE A 103 -10.41 -2.02 6.97
CA ILE A 103 -10.35 -0.65 7.50
C ILE A 103 -11.54 0.16 6.99
N LYS A 104 -11.83 0.08 5.68
CA LYS A 104 -12.97 0.77 5.07
C LYS A 104 -14.31 0.34 5.69
N ALA A 105 -14.49 -0.94 5.97
CA ALA A 105 -15.73 -1.45 6.56
C ALA A 105 -15.89 -1.05 8.04
N LEU A 106 -14.80 -1.09 8.82
CA LEU A 106 -14.84 -0.82 10.26
C LEU A 106 -14.76 0.67 10.60
N LYS A 107 -14.01 1.46 9.81
CA LYS A 107 -13.75 2.87 10.08
C LYS A 107 -13.49 3.66 8.78
N PRO A 108 -14.54 3.95 8.00
CA PRO A 108 -14.44 4.74 6.77
C PRO A 108 -13.71 6.08 7.01
N GLY A 109 -12.84 6.47 6.07
CA GLY A 109 -12.01 7.66 6.14
C GLY A 109 -10.63 7.44 6.77
N GLN A 110 -10.33 6.25 7.29
CA GLN A 110 -9.00 5.91 7.82
C GLN A 110 -8.12 5.12 6.85
N GLU A 111 -8.59 4.85 5.63
CA GLU A 111 -7.88 4.06 4.63
C GLU A 111 -6.50 4.63 4.31
N TYR A 112 -6.40 5.96 4.09
CA TYR A 112 -5.13 6.61 3.80
C TYR A 112 -4.18 6.61 5.01
N ALA A 113 -4.70 6.89 6.21
CA ALA A 113 -3.91 6.83 7.43
C ALA A 113 -3.33 5.42 7.65
N PHE A 114 -4.14 4.38 7.43
CA PHE A 114 -3.70 2.99 7.53
C PHE A 114 -2.63 2.66 6.49
N PHE A 115 -2.83 3.07 5.23
CA PHE A 115 -1.84 2.91 4.18
C PHE A 115 -0.49 3.55 4.55
N CYS A 116 -0.50 4.76 5.10
CA CYS A 116 0.71 5.41 5.58
C CYS A 116 1.41 4.61 6.70
N GLN A 117 0.64 4.02 7.62
CA GLN A 117 1.22 3.15 8.66
C GLN A 117 1.87 1.90 8.07
N LEU A 118 1.24 1.26 7.08
CA LEU A 118 1.86 0.11 6.39
C LEU A 118 3.20 0.48 5.74
N GLN A 119 3.28 1.62 5.06
CA GLN A 119 4.54 2.04 4.45
C GLN A 119 5.64 2.30 5.49
N ARG A 120 5.31 2.93 6.62
CA ARG A 120 6.28 3.17 7.71
C ARG A 120 6.72 1.87 8.38
N LEU A 121 5.78 1.00 8.75
CA LEU A 121 6.08 -0.32 9.31
C LEU A 121 7.00 -1.13 8.38
N ARG A 122 6.82 -1.00 7.07
CA ARG A 122 7.69 -1.63 6.08
C ARG A 122 9.06 -0.95 5.96
N PHE A 123 9.09 0.30 5.53
CA PHE A 123 10.31 0.97 5.05
C PHE A 123 11.13 1.60 6.19
N ASP A 124 10.49 2.01 7.29
CA ASP A 124 11.16 2.54 8.48
C ASP A 124 11.48 1.44 9.50
N GLU A 125 10.56 0.48 9.70
CA GLU A 125 10.69 -0.54 10.76
C GLU A 125 11.06 -1.94 10.26
N GLY A 126 11.08 -2.18 8.94
CA GLY A 126 11.47 -3.47 8.37
C GLY A 126 10.55 -4.63 8.72
N LYS A 127 9.25 -4.38 8.87
CA LYS A 127 8.23 -5.40 9.18
C LYS A 127 7.61 -6.00 7.93
N ILE A 128 7.19 -7.27 8.05
CA ILE A 128 6.48 -8.01 7.00
C ILE A 128 5.01 -7.60 7.03
N ILE A 129 4.65 -6.56 6.28
CA ILE A 129 3.28 -6.01 6.26
C ILE A 129 2.23 -6.89 5.59
N THR A 130 2.61 -8.09 5.15
CA THR A 130 1.71 -9.13 4.65
C THR A 130 1.32 -10.13 5.73
N ASP A 131 1.99 -10.10 6.89
CA ASP A 131 1.60 -10.87 8.06
C ASP A 131 0.39 -10.23 8.75
N SER A 132 -0.60 -11.06 9.05
CA SER A 132 -1.79 -10.74 9.85
C SER A 132 -1.47 -10.00 11.16
N SER A 133 -0.36 -10.33 11.82
CA SER A 133 0.03 -9.70 13.09
C SER A 133 0.39 -8.22 12.89
N VAL A 134 1.18 -7.92 11.86
CA VAL A 134 1.60 -6.56 11.48
C VAL A 134 0.44 -5.77 10.89
N LEU A 135 -0.45 -6.41 10.12
CA LEU A 135 -1.68 -5.79 9.64
C LEU A 135 -2.60 -5.37 10.80
N THR A 136 -2.69 -6.20 11.83
CA THR A 136 -3.44 -5.89 13.06
C THR A 136 -2.80 -4.74 13.82
N GLU A 137 -1.47 -4.72 13.94
CA GLU A 137 -0.73 -3.59 14.51
C GLU A 137 -1.05 -2.29 13.77
N ALA A 138 -0.93 -2.28 12.43
CA ALA A 138 -1.26 -1.12 11.59
C ALA A 138 -2.70 -0.63 11.79
N ALA A 139 -3.66 -1.56 11.94
CA ALA A 139 -5.05 -1.22 12.20
C ALA A 139 -5.23 -0.57 13.59
N THR A 140 -4.49 -1.03 14.60
CA THR A 140 -4.54 -0.45 15.95
C THR A 140 -4.00 0.97 16.00
N LEU A 141 -2.98 1.28 15.19
CA LEU A 141 -2.41 2.63 15.06
C LEU A 141 -3.42 3.65 14.49
N VAL A 142 -4.43 3.20 13.75
CA VAL A 142 -5.54 4.05 13.27
C VAL A 142 -6.80 3.93 14.12
N GLY A 143 -6.69 3.33 15.31
CA GLY A 143 -7.74 3.27 16.31
C GLY A 143 -8.84 2.27 16.00
N ILE A 144 -8.50 1.11 15.41
CA ILE A 144 -9.36 -0.08 15.33
C ILE A 144 -8.86 -1.09 16.37
N LYS A 145 -9.76 -1.71 17.13
CA LYS A 145 -9.35 -2.71 18.12
C LYS A 145 -8.81 -3.95 17.43
N ALA A 146 -7.74 -4.54 17.96
CA ALA A 146 -7.09 -5.71 17.40
C ALA A 146 -8.08 -6.87 17.14
N ILE A 147 -8.99 -7.13 18.09
CA ILE A 147 -10.01 -8.19 17.96
C ILE A 147 -11.01 -7.92 16.83
N ASP A 148 -11.41 -6.66 16.63
CA ASP A 148 -12.37 -6.29 15.58
C ASP A 148 -11.73 -6.46 14.20
N PHE A 149 -10.47 -6.03 14.06
CA PHE A 149 -9.70 -6.23 12.83
C PHE A 149 -9.49 -7.71 12.53
N HIS A 150 -9.03 -8.50 13.51
CA HIS A 150 -8.79 -9.93 13.36
C HIS A 150 -10.04 -10.66 12.88
N ASN A 151 -11.19 -10.41 13.54
CA ASN A 151 -12.45 -11.04 13.18
C ASN A 151 -12.88 -10.73 11.74
N ALA A 152 -12.76 -9.47 11.33
CA ALA A 152 -13.13 -9.05 9.98
C ALA A 152 -12.16 -9.58 8.91
N PHE A 153 -10.86 -9.59 9.18
CA PHE A 153 -9.83 -10.02 8.24
C PHE A 153 -9.86 -11.54 7.99
N SER A 154 -10.08 -12.34 9.04
CA SER A 154 -10.00 -13.80 8.95
C SER A 154 -11.32 -14.49 8.58
N TYR A 155 -12.48 -13.87 8.83
CA TYR A 155 -13.78 -14.57 8.77
C TYR A 155 -14.85 -13.89 7.92
N SER A 156 -14.51 -12.89 7.11
CA SER A 156 -15.48 -12.19 6.25
C SER A 156 -15.22 -12.42 4.75
N PRO A 157 -15.93 -13.36 4.10
CA PRO A 157 -15.78 -13.60 2.66
C PRO A 157 -16.07 -12.37 1.79
N SER A 158 -17.02 -11.53 2.21
CA SER A 158 -17.40 -10.32 1.47
C SER A 158 -16.29 -9.26 1.39
N ILE A 159 -15.35 -9.26 2.34
CA ILE A 159 -14.19 -8.35 2.33
C ILE A 159 -13.21 -8.74 1.20
N ALA A 160 -12.98 -10.04 1.00
CA ALA A 160 -12.12 -10.52 -0.08
C ALA A 160 -12.71 -10.19 -1.46
N ASP A 161 -14.02 -10.36 -1.63
CA ASP A 161 -14.71 -9.99 -2.87
C ASP A 161 -14.65 -8.48 -3.15
N ALA A 162 -14.86 -7.66 -2.11
CA ALA A 162 -14.72 -6.20 -2.21
C ALA A 162 -13.28 -5.80 -2.61
N ALA A 163 -12.26 -6.46 -2.03
CA ALA A 163 -10.85 -6.21 -2.36
C ALA A 163 -10.55 -6.55 -3.82
N LYS A 164 -11.08 -7.67 -4.31
CA LYS A 164 -10.95 -8.09 -5.71
C LYS A 164 -11.58 -7.07 -6.65
N LEU A 165 -12.83 -6.68 -6.40
CA LEU A 165 -13.55 -5.71 -7.22
C LEU A 165 -12.81 -4.37 -7.30
N ARG A 166 -12.34 -3.87 -6.15
CA ARG A 166 -11.59 -2.60 -6.08
C ARG A 166 -10.25 -2.67 -6.80
N SER A 167 -9.52 -3.76 -6.66
CA SER A 167 -8.23 -3.96 -7.34
C SER A 167 -8.42 -4.03 -8.86
N THR A 168 -9.41 -4.78 -9.35
CA THR A 168 -9.76 -4.82 -10.79
C THR A 168 -10.10 -3.43 -11.34
N GLY A 169 -10.93 -2.66 -10.63
CA GLY A 169 -11.26 -1.30 -11.04
C GLY A 169 -10.04 -0.37 -11.06
N SER A 170 -9.13 -0.51 -10.09
CA SER A 170 -7.88 0.28 -10.07
C SER A 170 -6.97 -0.06 -11.26
N ASN A 171 -6.87 -1.33 -11.64
CA ASN A 171 -6.04 -1.77 -12.77
C ASN A 171 -6.57 -1.23 -14.10
N GLN A 172 -7.89 -1.26 -14.32
CA GLN A 172 -8.53 -0.68 -15.52
C GLN A 172 -8.26 0.82 -15.66
N LEU A 173 -8.29 1.56 -14.54
CA LEU A 173 -7.93 2.98 -14.54
C LEU A 173 -6.45 3.19 -14.89
N THR A 174 -5.57 2.24 -14.55
CA THR A 174 -4.12 2.35 -14.83
C THR A 174 -3.68 1.93 -16.21
N GLU A 175 -4.41 1.04 -16.88
CA GLU A 175 -4.12 0.60 -18.26
C GLU A 175 -4.40 1.70 -19.30
N SER A 176 -5.08 2.77 -18.91
CA SER A 176 -5.34 3.95 -19.76
C SER A 176 -4.28 5.06 -19.67
N GLY A 177 -3.25 4.91 -18.83
CA GLY A 177 -2.16 5.89 -18.64
C GLY A 177 -0.78 5.36 -19.08
N PRO A 178 0.19 6.23 -19.37
CA PRO A 178 1.54 5.81 -19.75
C PRO A 178 2.34 5.38 -18.51
N GLU A 179 2.96 4.20 -18.62
CA GLU A 179 3.95 3.57 -17.73
C GLU A 179 3.46 2.71 -16.54
N SER A 180 3.83 1.42 -16.65
CA SER A 180 3.57 0.32 -15.73
C SER A 180 4.63 0.26 -14.62
N GLY A 181 4.40 0.98 -13.50
CA GLY A 181 5.16 0.71 -12.27
C GLY A 181 4.97 1.69 -11.10
N GLY A 182 4.45 2.90 -11.33
CA GLY A 182 4.29 3.93 -10.29
C GLY A 182 2.88 4.06 -9.70
N SER A 183 2.72 4.96 -8.72
CA SER A 183 1.40 5.48 -8.37
C SER A 183 0.80 6.21 -9.57
N LEU A 184 -0.50 6.03 -9.80
CA LEU A 184 -1.22 6.75 -10.85
C LEU A 184 -2.29 7.65 -10.25
N PHE A 185 -2.42 8.84 -10.83
CA PHE A 185 -3.51 9.77 -10.55
C PHE A 185 -4.52 9.73 -11.68
N VAL A 186 -5.79 9.60 -11.32
CA VAL A 186 -6.88 9.83 -12.26
C VAL A 186 -7.77 10.90 -11.66
N ALA A 187 -7.85 12.06 -12.32
CA ALA A 187 -8.86 13.05 -12.03
C ALA A 187 -10.18 12.54 -12.63
N GLY A 188 -11.09 12.08 -11.78
CA GLY A 188 -12.45 11.67 -12.19
C GLY A 188 -13.42 12.85 -12.11
N THR A 189 -14.19 13.08 -13.17
CA THR A 189 -15.32 14.03 -13.23
C THR A 189 -16.57 13.52 -12.52
#